data_AF-A0A2G9MLR0-F1
#
_entry.id   AF-A0A2G9MLR0-F1
#
_cell.length_a   1.000
_cell.length_b   1.000
_cell.length_c   1.000
_cell.angle_alpha   90.00
_cell.angle_beta   90.00
_cell.angle_gamma   90.00
#
_symmetry.space_group_name_H-M   'P 1'
#
loop_
_entity.id
_entity.type
_entity.pdbx_description
1 polymer ?
#
loop_
_entity_poly.entity_id
_entity_poly.type
_entity_poly.pdbx_seq_one_letter_code
_entity_poly.pdbx_strand_id
1 'polypeptide(L)'
;LKFATLGTNIIIEPRARTEEYKVTIQYLTNTLTSKNGDGWSLSYLIPTYKKINSAGLILSFPNTATINSFSDGGIIFTENSNLKIGWKLSLDENKDTTIQAKYHNKINRKVDYIKIAFYSLLSIILIVALVLCIKHGYCKITKRLTKGKKDIMKTLDSREKDVINLLLKNNNQLYQSKIQKDTSISKATLSRIIKRLESRNIIEVRPSGNTNLIIVLDWFVKK
;
A
#
# COMPACT_ATOMS: atom_id res chain seq x y z
N LEU A 1 -25.01 -56.27 13.73
CA LEU A 1 -25.46 -55.39 12.63
C LEU A 1 -24.54 -55.61 11.44
N LYS A 2 -25.07 -55.93 10.24
CA LYS A 2 -24.28 -55.87 9.00
C LYS A 2 -24.59 -54.51 8.38
N PHE A 3 -23.60 -53.63 8.27
CA PHE A 3 -23.75 -52.35 7.61
C PHE A 3 -23.25 -52.48 6.17
N ALA A 4 -24.00 -51.95 5.21
CA ALA A 4 -23.57 -51.83 3.83
C ALA A 4 -23.79 -50.40 3.31
N THR A 5 -22.66 -49.87 2.81
CA THR A 5 -22.44 -48.88 1.74
C THR A 5 -22.95 -47.45 1.84
N LEU A 6 -22.00 -46.54 1.58
CA LEU A 6 -22.15 -45.10 1.37
C LEU A 6 -23.24 -44.79 0.33
N GLY A 7 -24.34 -44.23 0.83
CA GLY A 7 -25.31 -43.44 0.10
C GLY A 7 -25.82 -42.38 1.06
N THR A 8 -26.37 -41.28 0.56
CA THR A 8 -26.92 -40.14 1.33
C THR A 8 -28.03 -40.50 2.32
N ASN A 9 -28.44 -41.78 2.38
CA ASN A 9 -29.47 -42.29 3.27
C ASN A 9 -28.95 -43.54 4.00
N ILE A 10 -28.98 -43.52 5.33
CA ILE A 10 -28.72 -44.69 6.17
C ILE A 10 -30.09 -45.29 6.54
N ILE A 11 -30.44 -46.44 5.96
CA ILE A 11 -31.65 -47.18 6.31
C ILE A 11 -31.30 -48.19 7.39
N ILE A 12 -31.95 -48.10 8.55
CA ILE A 12 -31.72 -48.99 9.70
C ILE A 12 -32.99 -49.82 9.90
N GLU A 13 -32.91 -51.10 9.58
CA GLU A 13 -34.01 -52.05 9.80
C GLU A 13 -33.67 -52.98 10.98
N PRO A 14 -34.45 -52.93 12.08
CA PRO A 14 -34.25 -53.84 13.19
C PRO A 14 -34.71 -55.26 12.79
N ARG A 15 -33.88 -56.25 13.10
CA ARG A 15 -34.14 -57.66 12.75
C ARG A 15 -35.04 -58.38 13.78
N ALA A 16 -35.25 -57.78 14.96
CA ALA A 16 -36.04 -58.35 16.04
C ALA A 16 -36.88 -57.26 16.75
N ARG A 17 -38.01 -57.66 17.31
CA ARG A 17 -39.04 -56.79 17.90
C ARG A 17 -38.87 -56.68 19.43
N THR A 18 -37.66 -56.37 19.93
CA THR A 18 -37.47 -55.94 21.34
C THR A 18 -36.32 -54.95 21.53
N GLU A 19 -36.66 -53.96 22.37
CA GLU A 19 -35.92 -53.01 23.23
C GLU A 19 -34.78 -52.16 22.63
N GLU A 20 -35.14 -50.90 22.35
CA GLU A 20 -34.33 -49.69 22.24
C GLU A 20 -32.89 -49.82 21.67
N TYR A 21 -32.74 -49.46 20.39
CA TYR A 21 -31.42 -49.29 19.77
C TYR A 21 -30.97 -47.84 19.82
N LYS A 22 -29.82 -47.58 20.49
CA LYS A 22 -29.13 -46.29 20.41
C LYS A 22 -28.25 -46.26 19.16
N VAL A 23 -28.54 -45.34 18.24
CA VAL A 23 -27.74 -45.10 17.04
C VAL A 23 -27.12 -43.71 17.13
N THR A 24 -25.81 -43.62 16.91
CA THR A 24 -25.08 -42.35 16.84
C THR A 24 -24.49 -42.21 15.43
N ILE A 25 -24.89 -41.16 14.71
CA ILE A 25 -24.36 -40.83 13.39
C ILE A 25 -23.59 -39.52 13.51
N GLN A 26 -22.36 -39.49 13.01
CA GLN A 26 -21.50 -38.30 13.00
C GLN A 26 -21.07 -38.01 11.57
N TYR A 27 -21.16 -36.76 11.16
CA TYR A 27 -20.77 -36.30 9.83
C TYR A 27 -20.10 -34.94 9.91
N LEU A 28 -19.18 -34.66 8.98
CA LEU A 28 -18.61 -33.34 8.80
C LEU A 28 -19.60 -32.46 8.02
N THR A 29 -19.95 -31.29 8.57
CA THR A 29 -20.97 -30.38 8.03
C THR A 29 -20.46 -29.46 6.91
N ASN A 30 -19.25 -29.70 6.38
CA ASN A 30 -18.64 -28.85 5.35
C ASN A 30 -19.51 -28.71 4.09
N THR A 31 -20.33 -29.71 3.78
CA THR A 31 -21.26 -29.71 2.63
C THR A 31 -22.65 -29.15 2.94
N LEU A 32 -22.97 -28.97 4.22
CA LEU A 32 -24.29 -28.49 4.69
C LEU A 32 -24.25 -27.03 5.14
N THR A 33 -23.06 -26.43 5.16
CA THR A 33 -22.84 -25.04 5.56
C THR A 33 -22.59 -24.16 4.34
N SER A 34 -23.16 -22.96 4.37
CA SER A 34 -22.92 -21.90 3.38
C SER A 34 -22.30 -20.69 4.08
N LYS A 35 -21.32 -20.06 3.44
CA LYS A 35 -20.62 -18.88 3.96
C LYS A 35 -21.11 -17.63 3.26
N ASN A 36 -21.51 -16.63 4.04
CA ASN A 36 -21.83 -15.29 3.54
C ASN A 36 -21.11 -14.24 4.39
N GLY A 37 -20.07 -13.60 3.83
CA GLY A 37 -19.17 -12.71 4.57
C GLY A 37 -18.43 -13.44 5.69
N ASP A 38 -18.54 -12.94 6.92
CA ASP A 38 -17.97 -13.56 8.13
C ASP A 38 -18.94 -14.54 8.82
N GLY A 39 -20.17 -14.66 8.29
CA GLY A 39 -21.21 -15.53 8.79
C GLY A 39 -21.26 -16.87 8.06
N TRP A 40 -21.64 -17.90 8.80
CA TRP A 40 -21.93 -19.24 8.32
C TRP A 40 -23.39 -19.57 8.65
N SER A 41 -24.07 -20.17 7.69
CA SER A 41 -25.43 -20.68 7.86
C SER A 41 -25.46 -22.16 7.56
N LEU A 42 -26.02 -22.94 8.48
CA LEU A 42 -26.39 -24.34 8.33
C LEU A 42 -27.90 -24.41 8.15
N SER A 43 -28.34 -25.16 7.14
CA SER A 43 -29.75 -25.54 6.98
C SER A 43 -29.81 -27.01 6.61
N TYR A 44 -30.40 -27.82 7.47
CA TYR A 44 -30.53 -29.26 7.27
C TYR A 44 -31.99 -29.68 7.36
N LEU A 45 -32.45 -30.38 6.33
CA LEU A 45 -33.79 -30.96 6.27
C LEU A 45 -33.70 -32.44 6.64
N ILE A 46 -34.46 -32.83 7.66
CA ILE A 46 -34.52 -34.20 8.16
C ILE A 46 -35.77 -34.85 7.58
N PRO A 47 -35.64 -35.67 6.52
CA PRO A 47 -36.78 -36.40 5.98
C PRO A 47 -37.18 -37.50 6.96
N THR A 48 -38.48 -37.58 7.28
CA THR A 48 -39.01 -38.56 8.24
C THR A 48 -40.03 -39.46 7.57
N TYR A 49 -39.65 -40.71 7.28
CA TYR A 49 -40.54 -41.70 6.64
C TYR A 49 -41.38 -42.50 7.65
N LYS A 50 -40.96 -42.55 8.91
CA LYS A 50 -41.67 -43.22 10.01
C LYS A 50 -41.52 -42.42 11.29
N LYS A 51 -42.55 -42.43 12.14
CA LYS A 51 -42.56 -41.70 13.41
C LYS A 51 -41.38 -42.10 14.31
N ILE A 52 -40.63 -41.11 14.79
CA ILE A 52 -39.54 -41.28 15.76
C ILE A 52 -39.90 -40.46 17.01
N ASN A 53 -40.24 -41.15 18.09
CA ASN A 53 -40.72 -40.52 19.33
C ASN A 53 -39.65 -39.67 20.02
N SER A 54 -38.37 -40.07 19.92
CA SER A 54 -37.25 -39.36 20.51
C SER A 54 -36.01 -39.43 19.62
N ALA A 55 -35.62 -38.31 19.06
CA ALA A 55 -34.35 -38.12 18.39
C ALA A 55 -33.56 -36.98 19.04
N GLY A 56 -32.25 -37.11 19.10
CA GLY A 56 -31.34 -36.06 19.57
C GLY A 56 -30.45 -35.61 18.43
N LEU A 57 -30.37 -34.31 18.19
CA LEU A 57 -29.40 -33.73 17.26
C LEU A 57 -28.45 -32.85 18.04
N ILE A 58 -27.14 -33.04 17.86
CA ILE A 58 -26.11 -32.20 18.48
C ILE A 58 -25.24 -31.63 17.37
N LEU A 59 -25.18 -30.30 17.29
CA LEU A 59 -24.25 -29.57 16.45
C LEU A 59 -23.08 -29.08 17.31
N SER A 60 -21.86 -29.37 16.86
CA SER A 60 -20.64 -28.89 17.50
C SER A 60 -20.01 -27.79 16.65
N PHE A 61 -19.66 -26.68 17.28
CA PHE A 61 -19.09 -25.51 16.64
C PHE A 61 -17.61 -25.34 16.98
N PRO A 62 -16.82 -24.64 16.13
CA PRO A 62 -15.45 -24.26 16.47
C PRO A 62 -15.39 -23.43 17.76
N ASN A 63 -14.27 -23.52 18.48
CA ASN A 63 -14.01 -22.78 19.72
C ASN A 63 -14.08 -21.25 19.60
N THR A 64 -13.97 -20.69 18.39
CA THR A 64 -14.10 -19.26 18.10
C THR A 64 -15.47 -18.86 17.54
N ALA A 65 -16.41 -19.80 17.44
CA ALA A 65 -17.73 -19.54 16.92
C ALA A 65 -18.58 -18.75 17.93
N THR A 66 -19.34 -17.79 17.43
CA THR A 66 -20.39 -17.11 18.19
C THR A 66 -21.70 -17.38 17.46
N ILE A 67 -22.72 -17.85 18.18
CA ILE A 67 -24.03 -18.17 17.61
C ILE A 67 -24.82 -16.88 17.46
N ASN A 68 -25.36 -16.64 16.27
CA ASN A 68 -26.24 -15.51 15.99
C ASN A 68 -27.71 -15.89 16.21
N SER A 69 -28.12 -17.03 15.65
CA SER A 69 -29.49 -17.51 15.72
C SER A 69 -29.54 -19.01 15.45
N PHE A 70 -30.53 -19.69 15.99
CA PHE A 70 -30.75 -21.12 15.76
C PHE A 70 -32.25 -21.45 15.85
N SER A 71 -32.67 -22.59 15.30
CA SER A 71 -34.08 -23.02 15.30
C SER A 71 -34.58 -23.34 16.70
N ASP A 72 -35.88 -23.10 16.93
CA ASP A 72 -36.55 -23.26 18.22
C ASP A 72 -36.33 -24.66 18.85
N GLY A 73 -36.32 -24.69 20.19
CA GLY A 73 -36.08 -25.91 20.96
C GLY A 73 -34.61 -26.33 21.06
N GLY A 74 -33.68 -25.53 20.53
CA GLY A 74 -32.25 -25.72 20.71
C GLY A 74 -31.77 -25.31 22.09
N ILE A 75 -30.94 -26.14 22.72
CA ILE A 75 -30.29 -25.86 24.00
C ILE A 75 -28.80 -25.68 23.74
N ILE A 76 -28.25 -24.54 24.15
CA ILE A 76 -26.82 -24.26 24.07
C ILE A 76 -26.13 -24.86 25.29
N PHE A 77 -25.04 -25.59 25.06
CA PHE A 77 -24.17 -26.08 26.11
C PHE A 77 -22.72 -26.09 25.64
N THR A 78 -21.79 -26.11 26.59
CA THR A 78 -20.35 -26.12 26.29
C THR A 78 -19.76 -27.42 26.80
N GLU A 79 -19.02 -28.12 25.92
CA GLU A 79 -18.34 -29.37 26.27
C GLU A 79 -16.94 -29.35 25.64
N ASN A 80 -15.90 -29.56 26.45
CA ASN A 80 -14.50 -29.54 26.02
C ASN A 80 -14.11 -28.23 25.29
N SER A 81 -14.57 -27.08 25.80
CA SER A 81 -14.34 -25.75 25.21
C SER A 81 -14.93 -25.53 23.81
N ASN A 82 -15.73 -26.48 23.31
CA ASN A 82 -16.48 -26.34 22.08
C ASN A 82 -17.92 -26.01 22.42
N LEU A 83 -18.43 -24.99 21.74
CA LEU A 83 -19.83 -24.60 21.83
C LEU A 83 -20.66 -25.67 21.10
N LYS A 84 -21.72 -26.14 21.72
CA LYS A 84 -22.64 -27.13 21.16
C LYS A 84 -24.08 -26.64 21.26
N ILE A 85 -24.90 -27.04 20.30
CA ILE A 85 -26.35 -26.86 20.35
C ILE A 85 -27.00 -28.22 20.22
N GLY A 86 -27.89 -28.55 21.14
CA GLY A 86 -28.66 -29.80 21.14
C GLY A 86 -30.14 -29.55 20.92
N TRP A 87 -30.78 -30.38 20.10
CA TRP A 87 -32.23 -30.42 19.94
C TRP A 87 -32.77 -31.78 20.38
N LYS A 88 -33.87 -31.76 21.12
CA LYS A 88 -34.72 -32.92 21.34
C LYS A 88 -35.86 -32.86 20.33
N LEU A 89 -35.86 -33.79 19.39
CA LEU A 89 -36.80 -33.83 18.26
C LEU A 89 -37.81 -34.96 18.48
N SER A 90 -39.07 -34.66 18.20
CA SER A 90 -40.13 -35.65 17.98
C SER A 90 -40.53 -35.55 16.53
N LEU A 91 -40.14 -36.56 15.74
CA LEU A 91 -40.31 -36.54 14.29
C LEU A 91 -41.58 -37.31 13.92
N ASP A 92 -42.53 -36.61 13.33
CA ASP A 92 -43.78 -37.20 12.85
C ASP A 92 -43.58 -37.90 11.51
N GLU A 93 -44.38 -38.94 11.26
CA GLU A 93 -44.38 -39.66 9.99
C GLU A 93 -44.75 -38.72 8.83
N ASN A 94 -43.95 -38.76 7.76
CA ASN A 94 -44.09 -37.94 6.55
C ASN A 94 -44.07 -36.42 6.80
N LYS A 95 -43.46 -35.96 7.90
CA LYS A 95 -43.20 -34.54 8.14
C LYS A 95 -41.71 -34.23 8.18
N ASP A 96 -41.28 -33.40 7.26
CA ASP A 96 -39.90 -32.93 7.21
C ASP A 96 -39.66 -31.87 8.28
N THR A 97 -38.61 -32.05 9.06
CA THR A 97 -38.20 -31.08 10.08
C THR A 97 -36.94 -30.36 9.61
N THR A 98 -36.97 -29.04 9.59
CA THR A 98 -35.81 -28.23 9.18
C THR A 98 -35.12 -27.66 10.41
N ILE A 99 -33.81 -27.88 10.50
CA ILE A 99 -32.94 -27.31 11.53
C ILE A 99 -32.03 -26.26 10.88
N GLN A 100 -32.01 -25.07 11.48
CA GLN A 100 -31.19 -23.97 11.00
C GLN A 100 -30.33 -23.40 12.12
N ALA A 101 -29.08 -23.07 11.79
CA ALA A 101 -28.18 -22.38 12.70
C ALA A 101 -27.32 -21.39 11.94
N LYS A 102 -27.19 -20.16 12.47
CA LYS A 102 -26.29 -19.13 11.95
C LYS A 102 -25.25 -18.82 13.01
N TYR A 103 -23.98 -18.85 12.62
CA TYR A 103 -22.87 -18.52 13.50
C TYR A 103 -21.83 -17.70 12.74
N HIS A 104 -21.10 -16.83 13.43
CA HIS A 104 -19.92 -16.19 12.87
C HIS A 104 -18.67 -16.75 13.53
N ASN A 105 -17.59 -16.88 12.75
CA ASN A 105 -16.30 -17.19 13.33
C ASN A 105 -15.61 -15.87 13.65
N LYS A 106 -15.34 -15.59 14.94
CA LYS A 106 -14.45 -14.48 15.29
C LYS A 106 -13.06 -14.88 14.84
N ILE A 107 -12.71 -14.54 13.60
CA ILE A 107 -11.32 -14.57 13.16
C ILE A 107 -10.63 -13.50 14.00
N ASN A 108 -10.03 -13.91 15.11
CA ASN A 108 -9.08 -13.11 15.84
C ASN A 108 -7.86 -12.94 14.92
N ARG A 109 -7.99 -12.03 13.94
CA ARG A 109 -6.83 -11.46 13.26
C ARG A 109 -6.11 -10.66 14.33
N LYS A 110 -5.25 -11.35 15.08
CA LYS A 110 -4.25 -10.69 15.92
C LYS A 110 -3.42 -9.88 14.95
N VAL A 111 -3.72 -8.59 14.89
CA VAL A 111 -2.92 -7.64 14.14
C VAL A 111 -1.54 -7.73 14.75
N ASP A 112 -0.56 -8.11 13.95
CA ASP A 112 0.81 -8.26 14.39
C ASP A 112 1.44 -6.87 14.48
N TYR A 113 1.12 -6.16 15.58
CA TYR A 113 1.56 -4.79 15.82
C TYR A 113 3.08 -4.66 15.75
N ILE A 114 3.81 -5.72 16.06
CA ILE A 114 5.28 -5.77 15.98
C ILE A 114 5.73 -5.61 14.52
N LYS A 115 5.08 -6.28 13.57
CA LYS A 115 5.38 -6.12 12.14
C LYS A 115 5.06 -4.74 11.62
N ILE A 116 3.90 -4.20 12.00
CA ILE A 116 3.49 -2.85 11.59
C ILE A 116 4.49 -1.81 12.09
N ALA A 117 4.87 -1.88 13.37
CA ALA A 117 5.88 -1.01 13.95
C ALA A 117 7.23 -1.12 13.21
N PHE A 118 7.68 -2.33 12.90
CA PHE A 118 8.93 -2.56 12.17
C PHE A 118 8.93 -1.92 10.77
N TYR A 119 7.86 -2.10 9.98
CA TYR A 119 7.76 -1.48 8.65
C TYR A 119 7.68 0.05 8.72
N SER A 120 7.01 0.60 9.73
CA SER A 120 6.94 2.06 9.93
C SER A 120 8.33 2.66 10.22
N LEU A 121 9.14 1.98 11.02
CA LEU A 121 10.51 2.42 11.36
C LEU A 121 11.42 2.38 10.12
N LEU A 122 11.34 1.31 9.33
CA LEU A 122 12.11 1.16 8.10
C LEU A 122 11.78 2.27 7.08
N SER A 123 10.49 2.63 6.96
CA SER A 123 10.04 3.72 6.09
C SER A 123 10.63 5.07 6.49
N ILE A 124 10.69 5.38 7.80
CA ILE A 124 11.24 6.63 8.31
C ILE A 124 12.73 6.73 7.98
N ILE A 125 13.49 5.66 8.21
CA ILE A 125 14.93 5.60 7.90
C ILE A 125 15.17 5.87 6.42
N LEU A 126 14.35 5.29 5.54
CA LEU A 126 14.48 5.46 4.09
C LEU A 126 14.21 6.90 3.64
N ILE A 127 13.22 7.57 4.25
CA ILE A 127 12.93 8.99 3.99
C ILE A 127 14.09 9.89 4.46
N VAL A 128 14.63 9.63 5.65
CA VAL A 128 15.78 10.39 6.18
C VAL A 128 17.00 10.22 5.27
N ALA A 129 17.30 8.98 4.84
CA ALA A 129 18.39 8.70 3.91
C ALA A 129 18.20 9.45 2.58
N LEU A 130 16.99 9.46 2.03
CA LEU A 130 16.67 10.19 0.80
C LEU A 130 16.93 11.70 0.92
N VAL A 131 16.47 12.32 2.01
CA VAL A 131 16.68 13.76 2.27
C VAL A 131 18.17 14.09 2.40
N LEU A 132 18.94 13.24 3.09
CA LEU A 132 20.38 13.41 3.21
C LEU A 132 21.08 13.27 1.86
N CYS A 133 20.71 12.28 1.04
CA CYS A 133 21.25 12.09 -0.31
C CYS A 133 21.01 13.31 -1.20
N ILE A 134 19.80 13.89 -1.16
CA ILE A 134 19.47 15.12 -1.88
C ILE A 134 20.38 16.25 -1.37
N LYS A 135 20.41 16.53 -0.07
CA LYS A 135 21.23 17.62 0.48
C LYS A 135 22.72 17.48 0.13
N HIS A 136 23.26 16.26 0.19
CA HIS A 136 24.66 15.99 -0.10
C HIS A 136 24.97 16.10 -1.60
N GLY A 137 24.08 15.63 -2.48
CA GLY A 137 24.19 15.75 -3.93
C GLY A 137 24.18 17.20 -4.40
N TYR A 138 23.24 18.00 -3.90
CA TYR A 138 23.14 19.43 -4.22
C TYR A 138 24.37 20.22 -3.75
N CYS A 139 24.91 19.91 -2.55
CA CYS A 139 26.08 20.62 -2.02
C CYS A 139 27.38 20.34 -2.81
N LYS A 140 27.52 19.13 -3.37
CA LYS A 140 28.72 18.76 -4.15
C LYS A 140 28.76 19.45 -5.52
N ILE A 141 27.61 19.66 -6.15
CA ILE A 141 27.50 20.30 -7.47
C ILE A 141 27.81 21.80 -7.37
N THR A 142 27.28 22.50 -6.37
CA THR A 142 27.49 23.97 -6.22
C THR A 142 28.94 24.33 -5.89
N LYS A 143 29.65 23.52 -5.09
CA LYS A 143 31.07 23.73 -4.77
C LYS A 143 32.01 23.57 -5.98
N ARG A 144 31.66 22.76 -6.97
CA ARG A 144 32.48 22.60 -8.20
C ARG A 144 32.34 23.79 -9.14
N LEU A 145 31.13 24.33 -9.29
CA LEU A 145 30.84 25.47 -10.17
C LEU A 145 31.53 26.76 -9.69
N THR A 146 31.53 27.01 -8.37
CA THR A 146 32.16 28.19 -7.77
C THR A 146 33.69 28.18 -7.89
N LYS A 147 34.33 27.00 -7.94
CA LYS A 147 35.78 26.88 -8.17
C LYS A 147 36.16 27.25 -9.61
N GLY A 148 35.41 26.76 -10.60
CA GLY A 148 35.65 27.07 -12.01
C GLY A 148 35.56 28.57 -12.33
N LYS A 149 34.58 29.28 -11.75
CA LYS A 149 34.45 30.75 -11.88
C LYS A 149 35.69 31.50 -11.39
N LYS A 150 36.25 31.10 -10.24
CA LYS A 150 37.44 31.76 -9.66
C LYS A 150 38.69 31.53 -10.52
N ASP A 151 38.84 30.35 -11.10
CA ASP A 151 39.99 30.05 -11.94
C ASP A 151 39.92 30.80 -13.28
N ILE A 152 38.74 30.90 -13.90
CA ILE A 152 38.53 31.69 -15.12
C ILE A 152 38.77 33.18 -14.86
N MET A 153 38.31 33.71 -13.72
CA MET A 153 38.54 35.12 -13.36
C MET A 153 40.03 35.46 -13.22
N LYS A 154 40.88 34.50 -12.84
CA LYS A 154 42.34 34.71 -12.76
C LYS A 154 42.98 34.82 -14.14
N THR A 155 42.45 34.12 -15.14
CA THR A 155 42.98 34.09 -16.53
C THR A 155 42.55 35.30 -17.37
N LEU A 156 41.66 36.16 -16.86
CA LEU A 156 41.25 37.39 -17.54
C LEU A 156 42.28 38.50 -17.34
N ASP A 157 42.54 39.24 -18.42
CA ASP A 157 43.36 40.45 -18.37
C ASP A 157 42.64 41.57 -17.61
N SER A 158 43.39 42.55 -17.11
CA SER A 158 42.92 43.76 -16.42
C SER A 158 41.71 44.41 -17.10
N ARG A 159 41.82 44.70 -18.41
CA ARG A 159 40.74 45.31 -19.19
C ARG A 159 39.52 44.41 -19.38
N GLU A 160 39.72 43.09 -19.46
CA GLU A 160 38.61 42.12 -19.55
C GLU A 160 37.85 42.06 -18.23
N LYS A 161 38.56 42.10 -17.10
CA LYS A 161 37.96 42.19 -15.75
C LYS A 161 37.15 43.46 -15.58
N ASP A 162 37.63 44.60 -16.06
CA ASP A 162 36.90 45.87 -15.97
C ASP A 162 35.57 45.81 -16.71
N VAL A 163 35.54 45.23 -17.93
CA VAL A 163 34.31 45.04 -18.70
C VAL A 163 33.34 44.10 -17.99
N ILE A 164 33.81 42.97 -17.45
CA ILE A 164 32.96 42.04 -16.69
C ILE A 164 32.42 42.70 -15.42
N ASN A 165 33.26 43.41 -14.66
CA ASN A 165 32.84 44.08 -13.44
C ASN A 165 31.79 45.16 -13.73
N LEU A 166 31.93 45.87 -14.85
CA LEU A 166 30.93 46.83 -15.31
C LEU A 166 29.60 46.14 -15.65
N LEU A 167 29.63 44.99 -16.33
CA LEU A 167 28.43 44.20 -16.63
C LEU A 167 27.74 43.66 -15.36
N LEU A 168 28.52 43.13 -14.42
CA LEU A 168 28.00 42.63 -13.13
C LEU A 168 27.36 43.76 -12.29
N LYS A 169 27.88 44.99 -12.38
CA LYS A 169 27.29 46.17 -11.72
C LYS A 169 25.98 46.63 -12.37
N ASN A 170 25.78 46.35 -13.66
CA ASN A 170 24.61 46.79 -14.43
C ASN A 170 23.69 45.62 -14.75
N ASN A 171 23.22 44.89 -13.73
CA ASN A 171 22.25 43.79 -13.89
C ASN A 171 22.65 42.72 -14.92
N ASN A 172 23.95 42.45 -15.06
CA ASN A 172 24.52 41.44 -15.97
C ASN A 172 24.32 41.73 -17.46
N GLN A 173 23.86 42.93 -17.85
CA GLN A 173 23.65 43.27 -19.24
C GLN A 173 23.93 44.76 -19.51
N LEU A 174 24.61 45.06 -20.61
CA LEU A 174 24.85 46.44 -21.01
C LEU A 174 25.07 46.56 -22.51
N TYR A 175 24.65 47.69 -23.07
CA TYR A 175 24.93 48.00 -24.48
C TYR A 175 26.42 48.27 -24.69
N GLN A 176 26.97 47.77 -25.80
CA GLN A 176 28.38 47.94 -26.17
C GLN A 176 28.80 49.42 -26.24
N SER A 177 27.91 50.29 -26.72
CA SER A 177 28.15 51.74 -26.77
C SER A 177 28.30 52.36 -25.37
N LYS A 178 27.57 51.83 -24.38
CA LYS A 178 27.63 52.29 -22.98
C LYS A 178 28.89 51.77 -22.29
N ILE A 179 29.28 50.51 -22.53
CA ILE A 179 30.56 49.96 -22.07
C ILE A 179 31.72 50.81 -22.61
N GLN A 180 31.69 51.17 -23.89
CA GLN A 180 32.73 51.99 -24.51
C GLN A 180 32.88 53.35 -23.82
N LYS A 181 31.76 54.02 -23.50
CA LYS A 181 31.75 55.30 -22.81
C LYS A 181 32.27 55.19 -21.37
N ASP A 182 31.86 54.15 -20.64
CA ASP A 182 32.15 54.04 -19.22
C ASP A 182 33.57 53.50 -18.94
N THR A 183 34.17 52.77 -19.89
CA THR A 183 35.52 52.21 -19.78
C THR A 183 36.59 53.01 -20.52
N SER A 184 36.21 54.00 -21.33
CA SER A 184 37.09 54.78 -22.22
C SER A 184 37.94 53.91 -23.17
N ILE A 185 37.52 52.67 -23.45
CA ILE A 185 38.21 51.75 -24.36
C ILE A 185 37.85 52.10 -25.82
N SER A 186 38.83 52.07 -26.73
CA SER A 186 38.55 52.29 -28.15
C SER A 186 37.65 51.19 -28.74
N LYS A 187 36.80 51.55 -29.72
CA LYS A 187 35.83 50.63 -30.34
C LYS A 187 36.45 49.32 -30.84
N ALA A 188 37.64 49.40 -31.47
CA ALA A 188 38.36 48.24 -31.98
C ALA A 188 38.85 47.32 -30.85
N THR A 189 39.40 47.88 -29.78
CA THR A 189 39.87 47.12 -28.62
C THR A 189 38.71 46.47 -27.88
N LEU A 190 37.61 47.20 -27.67
CA LEU A 190 36.42 46.68 -27.02
C LEU A 190 35.81 45.52 -27.82
N SER A 191 35.74 45.62 -29.15
CA SER A 191 35.27 44.52 -30.00
C SER A 191 36.12 43.25 -29.87
N ARG A 192 37.46 43.39 -29.79
CA ARG A 192 38.36 42.25 -29.55
C ARG A 192 38.15 41.63 -28.17
N ILE A 193 37.95 42.45 -27.13
CA ILE A 193 37.66 41.99 -25.77
C ILE A 193 36.34 41.21 -25.74
N ILE A 194 35.28 41.75 -26.32
CA ILE A 194 33.97 41.09 -26.39
C ILE A 194 34.09 39.75 -27.12
N LYS A 195 34.75 39.71 -28.28
CA LYS A 195 34.96 38.47 -29.03
C LYS A 195 35.73 37.42 -28.23
N ARG A 196 36.72 37.83 -27.43
CA ARG A 196 37.47 36.92 -26.53
C ARG A 196 36.59 36.39 -25.40
N LEU A 197 35.83 37.26 -24.76
CA LEU A 197 34.90 36.87 -23.68
C LEU A 197 33.78 35.94 -24.18
N GLU A 198 33.27 36.21 -25.38
CA GLU A 198 32.28 35.38 -26.08
C GLU A 198 32.89 34.03 -26.45
N SER A 199 34.10 33.98 -27.02
CA SER A 199 34.78 32.72 -27.35
C SER A 199 35.07 31.84 -26.13
N ARG A 200 35.11 32.42 -24.92
CA ARG A 200 35.25 31.72 -23.64
C ARG A 200 33.89 31.35 -23.01
N ASN A 201 32.78 31.57 -23.73
CA ASN A 201 31.41 31.38 -23.24
C ASN A 201 31.11 32.14 -21.94
N ILE A 202 31.72 33.30 -21.71
CA ILE A 202 31.47 34.11 -20.50
C ILE A 202 30.31 35.08 -20.73
N ILE A 203 30.18 35.59 -21.96
CA ILE A 203 29.16 36.54 -22.37
C ILE A 203 28.48 36.07 -23.66
N GLU A 204 27.27 36.56 -23.89
CA GLU A 204 26.49 36.44 -25.12
C GLU A 204 26.30 37.84 -25.72
N VAL A 205 26.45 37.94 -27.05
CA VAL A 205 26.24 39.19 -27.79
C VAL A 205 24.94 39.08 -28.58
N ARG A 206 23.99 39.99 -28.32
CA ARG A 206 22.73 40.07 -29.05
C ARG A 206 22.69 41.37 -29.87
N PRO A 207 22.36 41.32 -31.18
CA PRO A 207 22.20 42.53 -31.98
C PRO A 207 21.00 43.34 -31.46
N SER A 208 21.16 44.66 -31.34
CA SER A 208 20.12 45.57 -30.87
C SER A 208 20.22 46.92 -31.60
N GLY A 209 19.56 47.00 -32.76
CA GLY A 209 19.62 48.17 -33.63
C GLY A 209 21.04 48.46 -34.11
N ASN A 210 21.54 49.67 -33.88
CA ASN A 210 22.87 50.12 -34.28
C ASN A 210 23.99 49.74 -33.30
N THR A 211 23.68 48.95 -32.26
CA THR A 211 24.65 48.49 -31.27
C THR A 211 24.36 47.04 -30.87
N ASN A 212 25.24 46.46 -30.06
CA ASN A 212 25.03 45.13 -29.51
C ASN A 212 24.73 45.23 -28.02
N LEU A 213 23.77 44.44 -27.56
CA LEU A 213 23.53 44.19 -26.15
C LEU A 213 24.43 43.03 -25.72
N ILE A 214 25.21 43.23 -24.65
CA ILE A 214 26.12 42.21 -24.12
C ILE A 214 25.54 41.72 -22.81
N ILE A 215 25.37 40.41 -22.69
CA ILE A 215 24.75 39.75 -21.54
C ILE A 215 25.76 38.75 -20.96
N VAL A 216 25.92 38.74 -19.63
CA VAL A 216 26.74 37.74 -18.94
C VAL A 216 25.92 36.47 -18.79
N LEU A 217 26.51 35.32 -19.12
CA LEU A 217 25.81 34.03 -19.08
C LEU A 217 25.51 33.58 -17.63
N ASP A 218 24.37 32.91 -17.45
CA ASP A 218 23.85 32.51 -16.12
C ASP A 218 24.84 31.68 -15.30
N TRP A 219 25.59 30.79 -15.96
CA TRP A 219 26.58 29.95 -15.30
C TRP A 219 27.71 30.78 -14.67
N PHE A 220 28.01 31.96 -15.21
CA PHE A 220 29.00 32.88 -14.68
C PHE A 220 28.42 33.81 -13.62
N VAL A 221 27.14 34.16 -13.69
CA VAL A 221 26.44 35.01 -12.71
C VAL A 221 26.18 34.26 -11.40
N LYS A 222 25.77 32.99 -11.46
CA LYS A 222 25.34 32.19 -10.30
C LYS A 222 26.38 32.21 -9.18
N LYS A 223 25.95 32.63 -7.98
CA LYS A 223 26.78 32.80 -6.78
C LYS A 223 26.86 31.51 -5.97
#